data_AF-A0A0G4J050-F1
#
_entry.id   AF-A0A0G4J050-F1
#
_cell.length_a   1.000
_cell.length_b   1.000
_cell.length_c   1.000
_cell.angle_alpha   90.00
_cell.angle_beta   90.00
_cell.angle_gamma   90.00
#
_symmetry.space_group_name_H-M   'P 1'
#
loop_
_entity.id
_entity.type
_entity.pdbx_description
1 polymer ?
#
loop_
_entity_poly.entity_id
_entity_poly.type
_entity_poly.pdbx_seq_one_letter_code
_entity_poly.pdbx_strand_id
1 'polypeptide(L)'
;MVVDDRRGQAPGLDAVQLDGLVIIKIIKHARESLPEPVSGQLLGLDVSGKLEVTGCFPMPAPTPAPPAITRPHWAKDVKDDEENDDAAARDDAAFQLQMMKLLREVNVDCNSVGWYQSLSSGDMMHDADGASAWSSIIATQYDYQVSIPNSVVIVYDPFRTAYGTLAIKAYRLTNAFMAFYKAGDQTRDGFARHNIDSNRIFEEVPLKVHNSNLVHAFLYELRESGTVSCEFDRLSMSQHAILARDLKALGESVHGYAQEQSRYQFYQRNLARQKIAGSGAVPTAPSRLDAFLVTHTLRQICNQVNDLAATAYTRMYVAESLSAAHHNEPEHIAGAPSSVHASK
;
A
#
# COMPACT_ATOMS: atom_id res chain seq x y z
N MET A 1 -0.83 -3.06 28.85
CA MET A 1 -1.91 -4.06 28.74
C MET A 1 -3.11 -3.36 28.11
N VAL A 2 -3.20 -3.39 26.78
CA VAL A 2 -4.37 -2.88 26.07
C VAL A 2 -5.39 -4.02 26.09
N VAL A 3 -6.51 -3.79 26.76
CA VAL A 3 -7.61 -4.75 26.85
C VAL A 3 -8.28 -4.80 25.47
N ASP A 4 -8.15 -5.94 24.82
CA ASP A 4 -8.68 -6.23 23.49
C ASP A 4 -10.19 -6.47 23.61
N ASP A 5 -10.99 -5.44 23.31
CA ASP A 5 -12.45 -5.46 23.41
C ASP A 5 -13.09 -6.10 22.16
N ARG A 6 -12.78 -7.37 21.90
CA ARG A 6 -13.33 -8.15 20.77
C ARG A 6 -14.65 -8.86 21.09
N ARG A 7 -15.44 -8.40 22.06
CA ARG A 7 -16.70 -9.05 22.43
C ARG A 7 -17.88 -8.34 21.76
N GLY A 8 -18.06 -8.58 20.46
CA GLY A 8 -19.28 -8.15 19.77
C GLY A 8 -19.20 -7.93 18.26
N GLN A 9 -18.04 -8.10 17.62
CA GLN A 9 -17.90 -7.92 16.18
C GLN A 9 -18.11 -9.26 15.46
N ALA A 10 -18.86 -9.25 14.34
CA ALA A 10 -19.03 -10.39 13.43
C ALA A 10 -17.69 -11.10 13.16
N PRO A 11 -17.65 -12.43 12.89
CA PRO A 11 -16.40 -13.18 12.80
C PRO A 11 -15.45 -12.48 11.82
N GLY A 12 -14.41 -11.86 12.38
CA GLY A 12 -13.45 -11.09 11.62
C GLY A 12 -12.62 -12.00 10.74
N LEU A 13 -12.01 -11.42 9.72
CA LEU A 13 -11.02 -12.13 8.93
C LEU A 13 -9.74 -12.24 9.77
N ASP A 14 -9.35 -13.45 10.14
CA ASP A 14 -8.23 -13.66 11.07
C ASP A 14 -6.86 -13.48 10.39
N ALA A 15 -6.75 -13.93 9.14
CA ALA A 15 -5.53 -13.81 8.35
C ALA A 15 -5.82 -13.93 6.85
N VAL A 16 -4.98 -13.29 6.05
CA VAL A 16 -4.94 -13.51 4.60
C VAL A 16 -3.78 -14.45 4.30
N GLN A 17 -4.08 -15.54 3.61
CA GLN A 17 -3.12 -16.52 3.16
C GLN A 17 -2.82 -16.27 1.67
N LEU A 18 -1.59 -15.84 1.37
CA LEU A 18 -1.16 -15.55 0.00
C LEU A 18 -0.33 -16.70 -0.56
N ASP A 19 -0.67 -17.14 -1.76
CA ASP A 19 0.19 -18.02 -2.54
C ASP A 19 1.40 -17.25 -3.10
N GLY A 20 2.57 -17.90 -3.14
CA GLY A 20 3.80 -17.31 -3.66
C GLY A 20 3.68 -16.85 -5.12
N LEU A 21 2.87 -17.55 -5.92
CA LEU A 21 2.60 -17.17 -7.31
C LEU A 21 1.94 -15.79 -7.44
N VAL A 22 1.00 -15.47 -6.53
CA VAL A 22 0.30 -14.18 -6.50
C VAL A 22 1.29 -13.05 -6.22
N ILE A 23 2.17 -13.25 -5.24
CA ILE A 23 3.21 -12.28 -4.89
C ILE A 23 4.13 -12.01 -6.08
N ILE A 24 4.60 -13.06 -6.77
CA ILE A 24 5.48 -12.91 -7.93
C ILE A 24 4.78 -12.16 -9.07
N LYS A 25 3.50 -12.45 -9.33
CA LYS A 25 2.71 -11.74 -10.35
C LYS A 25 2.56 -10.25 -10.03
N ILE A 26 2.27 -9.90 -8.78
CA ILE A 26 2.17 -8.50 -8.33
C ILE A 26 3.52 -7.80 -8.48
N ILE A 27 4.62 -8.42 -8.04
CA ILE A 27 5.97 -7.86 -8.17
C ILE A 27 6.33 -7.64 -9.64
N LYS A 28 6.04 -8.63 -10.51
CA LYS A 28 6.29 -8.54 -11.94
C LYS A 28 5.51 -7.37 -12.55
N HIS A 29 4.20 -7.31 -12.30
CA HIS A 29 3.34 -6.25 -12.82
C HIS A 29 3.83 -4.86 -12.39
N ALA A 30 4.11 -4.69 -11.10
CA ALA A 30 4.57 -3.42 -10.57
C ALA A 30 5.95 -3.03 -11.12
N ARG A 31 6.86 -3.98 -11.37
CA ARG A 31 8.19 -3.71 -11.93
C ARG A 31 8.15 -3.34 -13.42
N GLU A 32 7.30 -4.00 -14.20
CA GLU A 32 7.18 -3.76 -15.65
C GLU A 32 6.52 -2.42 -15.97
N SER A 33 5.65 -1.92 -15.08
CA SER A 33 4.90 -0.68 -15.27
C SER A 33 5.45 0.53 -14.50
N LEU A 34 6.62 0.43 -13.86
CA LEU A 34 7.22 1.60 -13.20
C LEU A 34 7.45 2.74 -14.21
N PRO A 35 7.15 4.01 -13.85
CA PRO A 35 6.83 4.50 -12.51
C PRO A 35 5.33 4.56 -12.16
N GLU A 36 4.43 4.11 -13.03
CA GLU A 36 2.98 4.25 -12.85
C GLU A 36 2.45 3.29 -11.77
N PRO A 37 1.47 3.72 -10.95
CA PRO A 37 0.79 2.81 -10.05
C PRO A 37 -0.03 1.81 -10.85
N VAL A 38 -0.04 0.57 -10.37
CA VAL A 38 -0.77 -0.52 -11.00
C VAL A 38 -1.80 -1.09 -10.07
N SER A 39 -2.96 -1.44 -10.60
CA SER A 39 -4.02 -2.13 -9.87
C SER A 39 -4.31 -3.49 -10.49
N GLY A 40 -4.95 -4.38 -9.73
CA GLY A 40 -5.39 -5.67 -10.25
C GLY A 40 -6.33 -6.40 -9.31
N GLN A 41 -7.00 -7.42 -9.84
CA GLN A 41 -7.96 -8.22 -9.10
C GLN A 41 -7.28 -9.39 -8.38
N LEU A 42 -7.68 -9.64 -7.13
CA LEU A 42 -7.32 -10.83 -6.36
C LEU A 42 -8.43 -11.87 -6.45
N LEU A 43 -8.01 -13.11 -6.61
CA LEU A 43 -8.86 -14.29 -6.72
C LEU A 43 -8.53 -15.29 -5.63
N GLY A 44 -9.57 -15.92 -5.09
CA GLY A 44 -9.40 -16.79 -3.95
C GLY A 44 -10.69 -17.29 -3.33
N LEU A 45 -10.58 -17.87 -2.15
CA LEU A 45 -11.69 -18.43 -1.38
C LEU A 45 -11.57 -18.02 0.09
N ASP A 46 -12.70 -17.77 0.73
CA ASP A 46 -12.77 -17.61 2.18
C ASP A 46 -13.06 -18.97 2.82
N VAL A 47 -12.09 -19.49 3.57
CA VAL A 47 -12.18 -20.78 4.24
C VAL A 47 -12.08 -20.55 5.75
N SER A 48 -13.23 -20.58 6.43
CA SER A 48 -13.33 -20.54 7.90
C SER A 48 -12.58 -19.36 8.55
N GLY A 49 -12.68 -18.16 7.98
CA GLY A 49 -12.05 -16.95 8.53
C GLY A 49 -10.59 -16.74 8.08
N LYS A 50 -10.10 -17.55 7.14
CA LYS A 50 -8.84 -17.33 6.42
C LYS A 50 -9.14 -17.10 4.95
N LEU A 51 -8.67 -15.97 4.44
CA LEU A 51 -8.84 -15.62 3.02
C LEU A 51 -7.66 -16.18 2.25
N GLU A 52 -7.89 -17.26 1.51
CA GLU A 52 -6.88 -17.89 0.66
C GLU A 52 -6.88 -17.21 -0.71
N VAL A 53 -5.81 -16.49 -1.01
CA VAL A 53 -5.62 -15.81 -2.28
C VAL A 53 -4.68 -16.66 -3.14
N THR A 54 -5.26 -17.34 -4.13
CA THR A 54 -4.59 -18.31 -5.00
C THR A 54 -4.23 -17.73 -6.36
N GLY A 55 -4.90 -16.65 -6.79
CA GLY A 55 -4.72 -16.05 -8.09
C GLY A 55 -4.81 -14.54 -8.06
N CYS A 56 -4.24 -13.91 -9.08
CA CYS A 56 -4.46 -12.51 -9.40
C CYS A 56 -4.26 -12.28 -10.90
N PHE A 57 -4.86 -11.20 -11.40
CA PHE A 57 -4.59 -10.68 -12.73
C PHE A 57 -4.55 -9.14 -12.72
N PRO A 58 -3.71 -8.54 -13.56
CA PRO A 58 -3.61 -7.09 -13.68
C PRO A 58 -4.87 -6.50 -14.31
N MET A 59 -5.31 -5.35 -13.81
CA MET A 59 -6.27 -4.52 -14.53
C MET A 59 -5.51 -3.68 -15.57
N PRO A 60 -6.10 -3.42 -16.74
CA PRO A 60 -5.53 -2.47 -17.69
C PRO A 60 -5.32 -1.12 -17.02
N ALA A 61 -4.24 -0.42 -17.39
CA ALA A 61 -4.08 0.96 -16.96
C ALA A 61 -5.27 1.78 -17.52
N PRO A 62 -5.82 2.74 -16.76
CA PRO A 62 -6.83 3.65 -17.28
C PRO A 62 -6.28 4.31 -18.53
N THR A 63 -6.94 4.09 -19.68
CA THR A 63 -6.49 4.67 -20.94
C THR A 63 -6.57 6.20 -20.80
N PRO A 64 -5.45 6.95 -20.88
CA PRO A 64 -5.53 8.40 -20.79
C PRO A 64 -6.38 8.88 -21.97
N ALA A 65 -7.44 9.63 -21.69
CA ALA A 65 -8.21 10.29 -22.72
C ALA A 65 -7.25 11.08 -23.64
N PRO A 66 -7.42 11.02 -24.97
CA PRO A 66 -6.49 11.66 -25.89
C PRO A 66 -6.32 13.14 -25.52
N PRO A 67 -5.08 13.68 -25.56
CA PRO A 67 -4.80 15.04 -25.11
C PRO A 67 -5.69 16.02 -25.89
N ALA A 68 -6.43 16.84 -25.14
CA ALA A 68 -7.34 17.86 -25.64
C ALA A 68 -6.57 19.00 -26.36
N ILE A 69 -5.97 18.71 -27.52
CA ILE A 69 -5.26 19.71 -28.33
C ILE A 69 -6.23 20.44 -29.29
N THR A 70 -7.49 20.01 -29.42
CA THR A 70 -8.45 20.56 -30.38
C THR A 70 -9.72 21.17 -29.78
N ARG A 71 -9.84 21.34 -28.46
CA ARG A 71 -11.03 21.98 -27.87
C ARG A 71 -10.71 23.41 -27.41
N PRO A 72 -11.32 24.45 -28.02
CA PRO A 72 -11.10 25.82 -27.60
C PRO A 72 -11.63 26.03 -26.17
N HIS A 73 -10.86 26.79 -25.38
CA HIS A 73 -10.98 27.01 -23.93
C HIS A 73 -12.36 27.47 -23.39
N TRP A 74 -13.31 27.81 -24.27
CA TRP A 74 -14.65 28.28 -23.90
C TRP A 74 -15.74 27.19 -23.93
N ALA A 75 -15.44 25.98 -24.41
CA ALA A 75 -16.38 24.85 -24.46
C ALA A 75 -16.18 23.89 -23.28
N LYS A 76 -16.23 24.42 -22.05
CA LYS A 76 -16.17 23.61 -20.82
C LYS A 76 -17.59 23.21 -20.41
N ASP A 77 -18.18 22.26 -21.14
CA ASP A 77 -19.40 21.61 -20.69
C ASP A 77 -19.02 20.56 -19.63
N VAL A 78 -19.48 20.77 -18.40
CA VAL A 78 -19.21 19.96 -17.19
C VAL A 78 -19.85 18.56 -17.26
N LYS A 79 -20.29 18.10 -18.45
CA LYS A 79 -20.98 16.82 -18.65
C LYS A 79 -20.11 15.73 -19.26
N ASP A 80 -18.96 16.06 -19.84
CA ASP A 80 -18.13 15.08 -20.56
C ASP A 80 -17.21 14.25 -19.63
N ASP A 81 -16.86 14.77 -18.44
CA ASP A 81 -15.97 14.07 -17.50
C ASP A 81 -16.70 12.86 -16.84
N GLU A 82 -17.96 13.04 -16.42
CA GLU A 82 -18.79 11.96 -15.85
C GLU A 82 -19.08 10.84 -16.87
N GLU A 83 -19.30 11.18 -18.14
CA GLU A 83 -19.62 10.20 -19.20
C GLU A 83 -18.39 9.37 -19.62
N ASN A 84 -17.18 9.91 -19.46
CA ASN A 84 -15.92 9.23 -19.77
C ASN A 84 -15.46 8.30 -18.62
N ASP A 85 -15.65 8.71 -17.36
CA ASP A 85 -15.40 7.86 -16.18
C ASP A 85 -16.35 6.65 -16.15
N ASP A 86 -17.62 6.85 -16.49
CA ASP A 86 -18.60 5.78 -16.63
C ASP A 86 -18.26 4.80 -17.77
N ALA A 87 -17.63 5.27 -18.85
CA ALA A 87 -17.21 4.45 -19.96
C ALA A 87 -15.99 3.58 -19.61
N ALA A 88 -15.00 4.15 -18.91
CA ALA A 88 -13.84 3.43 -18.41
C ALA A 88 -14.23 2.35 -17.39
N ALA A 89 -15.11 2.69 -16.42
CA ALA A 89 -15.61 1.72 -15.44
C ALA A 89 -16.41 0.57 -16.08
N ARG A 90 -17.13 0.84 -17.18
CA ARG A 90 -17.83 -0.20 -17.96
C ARG A 90 -16.87 -1.11 -18.71
N ASP A 91 -15.79 -0.57 -19.27
CA ASP A 91 -14.77 -1.36 -19.95
C ASP A 91 -14.01 -2.25 -18.95
N ASP A 92 -13.69 -1.73 -17.77
CA ASP A 92 -13.08 -2.48 -16.68
C ASP A 92 -13.97 -3.64 -16.22
N ALA A 93 -15.26 -3.40 -16.00
CA ALA A 93 -16.20 -4.46 -15.62
C ALA A 93 -16.35 -5.52 -16.73
N ALA A 94 -16.35 -5.10 -18.00
CA ALA A 94 -16.40 -6.00 -19.14
C ALA A 94 -15.13 -6.86 -19.23
N PHE A 95 -13.95 -6.25 -19.05
CA PHE A 95 -12.66 -6.92 -19.00
C PHE A 95 -12.60 -7.95 -17.88
N GLN A 96 -12.98 -7.55 -16.67
CA GLN A 96 -13.06 -8.46 -15.52
C GLN A 96 -13.94 -9.67 -15.82
N LEU A 97 -15.14 -9.45 -16.38
CA LEU A 97 -16.07 -10.54 -16.68
C LEU A 97 -15.53 -11.48 -17.77
N GLN A 98 -14.84 -10.95 -18.79
CA GLN A 98 -14.18 -11.77 -19.81
C GLN A 98 -13.02 -12.58 -19.22
N MET A 99 -12.16 -11.96 -18.41
CA MET A 99 -11.05 -12.63 -17.76
C MET A 99 -11.52 -13.77 -16.84
N MET A 100 -12.61 -13.54 -16.09
CA MET A 100 -13.21 -14.55 -15.22
C MET A 100 -13.79 -15.73 -15.99
N LYS A 101 -14.31 -15.51 -17.21
CA LYS A 101 -14.74 -16.60 -18.11
C LYS A 101 -13.54 -17.44 -18.56
N LEU A 102 -12.46 -16.79 -19.01
CA LEU A 102 -11.25 -17.48 -19.46
C LEU A 102 -10.60 -18.30 -18.35
N LEU A 103 -10.53 -17.76 -17.13
CA LEU A 103 -9.98 -18.49 -15.98
C LEU A 103 -10.83 -19.71 -15.61
N ARG A 104 -12.16 -19.60 -15.74
CA ARG A 104 -13.07 -20.74 -15.53
C ARG A 104 -12.89 -21.82 -16.59
N GLU A 105 -12.64 -21.47 -17.84
CA GLU A 105 -12.32 -22.43 -18.91
C GLU A 105 -11.03 -23.20 -18.64
N VAL A 106 -10.03 -22.55 -18.02
CA VAL A 106 -8.75 -23.16 -17.61
C VAL A 106 -8.88 -23.87 -16.24
N ASN A 107 -10.08 -23.95 -15.68
CA ASN A 107 -10.37 -24.63 -14.42
C ASN A 107 -9.59 -24.04 -13.22
N VAL A 108 -9.36 -22.73 -13.25
CA VAL A 108 -8.80 -21.94 -12.15
C VAL A 108 -9.94 -21.29 -11.36
N ASP A 109 -9.83 -21.27 -10.04
CA ASP A 109 -10.80 -20.61 -9.18
C ASP A 109 -10.91 -19.12 -9.51
N CYS A 110 -12.12 -18.69 -9.85
CA CYS A 110 -12.42 -17.34 -10.33
C CYS A 110 -13.35 -16.60 -9.34
N ASN A 111 -13.07 -16.68 -8.04
CA ASN A 111 -13.86 -15.97 -7.04
C ASN A 111 -13.12 -14.70 -6.63
N SER A 112 -13.76 -13.53 -6.83
CA SER A 112 -13.20 -12.25 -6.41
C SER A 112 -13.18 -12.17 -4.88
N VAL A 113 -12.03 -11.83 -4.32
CA VAL A 113 -11.81 -11.71 -2.87
C VAL A 113 -11.23 -10.36 -2.46
N GLY A 114 -10.93 -9.49 -3.42
CA GLY A 114 -10.26 -8.23 -3.18
C GLY A 114 -9.43 -7.80 -4.37
N TRP A 115 -8.58 -6.80 -4.16
CA TRP A 115 -7.77 -6.20 -5.21
C TRP A 115 -6.41 -5.79 -4.65
N TYR A 116 -5.44 -5.54 -5.52
CA TYR A 116 -4.14 -5.03 -5.13
C TYR A 116 -3.84 -3.71 -5.83
N GLN A 117 -3.02 -2.88 -5.19
CA GLN A 117 -2.49 -1.65 -5.74
C GLN A 117 -1.01 -1.52 -5.40
N SER A 118 -0.20 -1.17 -6.40
CA SER A 118 1.15 -0.70 -6.12
C SER A 118 1.09 0.76 -5.69
N LEU A 119 1.79 1.09 -4.62
CA LEU A 119 1.89 2.46 -4.13
C LEU A 119 3.36 2.79 -3.89
N SER A 120 3.81 3.88 -4.50
CA SER A 120 5.13 4.45 -4.24
C SER A 120 5.02 5.58 -3.22
N SER A 121 6.06 5.83 -2.40
CA SER A 121 6.04 6.92 -1.39
C SER A 121 5.67 8.29 -1.99
N GLY A 122 5.98 8.54 -3.27
CA GLY A 122 5.63 9.80 -3.95
C GLY A 122 4.19 9.86 -4.47
N ASP A 123 3.53 8.72 -4.64
CA ASP A 123 2.18 8.57 -5.18
C ASP A 123 1.10 8.61 -4.08
N MET A 124 1.52 8.56 -2.81
CA MET A 124 0.63 8.52 -1.65
C MET A 124 -0.12 9.84 -1.40
N MET A 125 0.19 10.91 -2.13
CA MET A 125 -0.23 12.28 -1.80
C MET A 125 -1.11 12.96 -2.86
N HIS A 126 -0.87 12.74 -4.16
CA HIS A 126 -1.53 13.51 -5.22
C HIS A 126 -1.92 12.64 -6.41
N ASP A 127 -3.22 12.43 -6.57
CA ASP A 127 -3.79 12.23 -7.90
C ASP A 127 -3.79 13.56 -8.67
N ALA A 128 -3.92 13.52 -9.99
CA ALA A 128 -3.92 14.70 -10.88
C ALA A 128 -4.96 15.78 -10.46
N ASP A 129 -6.01 15.37 -9.76
CA ASP A 129 -7.10 16.22 -9.24
C ASP A 129 -6.91 16.70 -7.79
N GLY A 130 -5.77 16.41 -7.17
CA GLY A 130 -5.46 16.82 -5.79
C GLY A 130 -6.21 16.01 -4.71
N ALA A 131 -6.91 14.95 -5.09
CA ALA A 131 -7.44 13.95 -4.17
C ALA A 131 -6.30 13.02 -3.68
N SER A 132 -6.36 12.62 -2.41
CA SER A 132 -5.37 11.68 -1.86
C SER A 132 -5.57 10.28 -2.43
N ALA A 133 -4.49 9.55 -2.75
CA ALA A 133 -4.57 8.16 -3.23
C ALA A 133 -5.40 7.26 -2.28
N TRP A 134 -5.34 7.55 -0.96
CA TRP A 134 -6.14 6.85 0.04
C TRP A 134 -7.65 7.10 -0.09
N SER A 135 -8.07 8.26 -0.59
CA SER A 135 -9.49 8.54 -0.84
C SER A 135 -10.05 7.62 -1.94
N SER A 136 -9.28 7.42 -3.02
CA SER A 136 -9.62 6.49 -4.10
C SER A 136 -9.62 5.03 -3.62
N ILE A 137 -8.60 4.64 -2.83
CA ILE A 137 -8.54 3.33 -2.19
C ILE A 137 -9.77 3.09 -1.29
N ILE A 138 -10.20 4.09 -0.53
CA ILE A 138 -11.38 3.96 0.35
C ILE A 138 -12.66 3.77 -0.44
N ALA A 139 -12.88 4.57 -1.50
CA ALA A 139 -14.06 4.46 -2.34
C ALA A 139 -14.15 3.08 -2.98
N THR A 140 -13.08 2.66 -3.66
CA THR A 140 -12.96 1.35 -4.29
C THR A 140 -13.15 0.22 -3.27
N GLN A 141 -12.47 0.30 -2.12
CA GLN A 141 -12.56 -0.73 -1.08
C GLN A 141 -13.96 -0.81 -0.45
N TYR A 142 -14.66 0.32 -0.30
CA TYR A 142 -16.03 0.33 0.18
C TYR A 142 -16.95 -0.44 -0.77
N ASP A 143 -16.83 -0.23 -2.08
CA ASP A 143 -17.64 -0.93 -3.09
C ASP A 143 -17.37 -2.44 -3.10
N TYR A 144 -16.09 -2.83 -3.00
CA TYR A 144 -15.72 -4.24 -2.86
C TYR A 144 -16.23 -4.86 -1.55
N GLN A 145 -16.26 -4.11 -0.44
CA GLN A 145 -16.74 -4.65 0.84
C GLN A 145 -18.25 -4.71 0.98
N VAL A 146 -18.98 -3.83 0.27
CA VAL A 146 -20.44 -3.91 0.15
C VAL A 146 -20.84 -5.14 -0.65
N SER A 147 -20.11 -5.46 -1.72
CA SER A 147 -20.36 -6.65 -2.54
C SER A 147 -19.84 -7.93 -1.90
N ILE A 148 -18.66 -7.90 -1.28
CA ILE A 148 -17.97 -9.05 -0.67
C ILE A 148 -17.55 -8.68 0.76
N PRO A 149 -18.24 -9.18 1.80
CA PRO A 149 -18.02 -8.76 3.18
C PRO A 149 -16.57 -8.87 3.68
N ASN A 150 -15.83 -9.91 3.26
CA ASN A 150 -14.46 -10.19 3.66
C ASN A 150 -13.41 -9.74 2.62
N SER A 151 -13.74 -8.73 1.81
CA SER A 151 -12.79 -8.17 0.84
C SER A 151 -11.61 -7.45 1.51
N VAL A 152 -10.42 -7.64 0.93
CA VAL A 152 -9.15 -7.03 1.33
C VAL A 152 -8.49 -6.28 0.19
N VAL A 153 -7.75 -5.22 0.53
CA VAL A 153 -6.83 -4.55 -0.40
C VAL A 153 -5.39 -4.87 -0.04
N ILE A 154 -4.60 -5.29 -1.03
CA ILE A 154 -3.17 -5.51 -0.88
C ILE A 154 -2.41 -4.32 -1.43
N VAL A 155 -1.63 -3.65 -0.58
CA VAL A 155 -0.75 -2.55 -0.95
C VAL A 155 0.68 -3.06 -1.06
N TYR A 156 1.29 -2.88 -2.22
CA TYR A 156 2.66 -3.29 -2.51
C TYR A 156 3.55 -2.09 -2.83
N ASP A 157 4.72 -1.98 -2.17
CA ASP A 157 5.72 -0.95 -2.47
C ASP A 157 6.90 -1.55 -3.26
N PRO A 158 7.01 -1.28 -4.57
CA PRO A 158 8.09 -1.80 -5.40
C PRO A 158 9.45 -1.21 -5.03
N PHE A 159 9.48 0.05 -4.59
CA PHE A 159 10.73 0.74 -4.26
C PHE A 159 11.32 0.20 -2.97
N ARG A 160 10.51 -0.01 -1.92
CA ARG A 160 11.00 -0.64 -0.68
C ARG A 160 11.46 -2.08 -0.91
N THR A 161 10.71 -2.83 -1.72
CA THR A 161 11.05 -4.22 -2.03
C THR A 161 12.39 -4.36 -2.76
N ALA A 162 12.75 -3.37 -3.59
CA ALA A 162 14.04 -3.34 -4.28
C ALA A 162 15.27 -3.29 -3.34
N TYR A 163 15.12 -2.86 -2.08
CA TYR A 163 16.23 -2.79 -1.10
C TYR A 163 16.25 -3.96 -0.12
N GLY A 164 15.48 -5.02 -0.44
CA GLY A 164 15.64 -6.34 0.17
C GLY A 164 14.56 -6.75 1.17
N THR A 165 13.65 -5.85 1.58
CA THR A 165 12.51 -6.18 2.43
C THR A 165 11.21 -6.16 1.63
N LEU A 166 10.53 -7.30 1.53
CA LEU A 166 9.23 -7.39 0.87
C LEU A 166 8.22 -6.48 1.59
N ALA A 167 7.84 -5.38 0.94
CA ALA A 167 6.90 -4.40 1.47
C ALA A 167 5.51 -4.65 0.90
N ILE A 168 4.80 -5.58 1.54
CA ILE A 168 3.42 -5.94 1.20
C ILE A 168 2.58 -5.87 2.46
N LYS A 169 1.43 -5.21 2.39
CA LYS A 169 0.48 -5.08 3.49
C LYS A 169 -0.93 -5.34 3.01
N ALA A 170 -1.75 -5.98 3.84
CA ALA A 170 -3.17 -6.13 3.57
C ALA A 170 -3.96 -5.24 4.51
N TYR A 171 -4.86 -4.46 3.94
CA TYR A 171 -5.78 -3.61 4.67
C TYR A 171 -7.22 -3.99 4.40
N ARG A 172 -8.06 -3.71 5.39
CA ARG A 172 -9.51 -3.85 5.34
C ARG A 172 -10.11 -2.57 5.93
N LEU A 173 -11.23 -2.07 5.42
CA LEU A 173 -11.95 -1.00 6.14
C LEU A 173 -12.66 -1.59 7.36
N THR A 174 -12.65 -0.82 8.45
CA THR A 174 -13.29 -1.22 9.69
C THR A 174 -14.81 -1.15 9.55
N ASN A 175 -15.55 -2.11 10.14
CA ASN A 175 -17.02 -2.11 10.08
C ASN A 175 -17.66 -0.80 10.59
N ALA A 176 -17.04 -0.13 11.57
CA ALA A 176 -17.47 1.18 12.05
C ALA A 176 -17.36 2.27 10.98
N PHE A 177 -16.28 2.25 10.20
CA PHE A 177 -16.05 3.17 9.11
C PHE A 177 -16.99 2.89 7.93
N MET A 178 -17.26 1.61 7.63
CA MET A 178 -18.25 1.22 6.60
C MET A 178 -19.66 1.77 6.91
N ALA A 179 -20.11 1.66 8.16
CA ALA A 179 -21.41 2.19 8.57
C ALA A 179 -21.48 3.73 8.46
N PHE A 180 -20.38 4.40 8.80
CA PHE A 180 -20.24 5.85 8.67
C PHE A 180 -20.23 6.31 7.21
N TYR A 181 -19.47 5.62 6.35
CA TYR A 181 -19.38 5.95 4.93
C TYR A 181 -20.74 5.76 4.23
N LYS A 182 -21.49 4.70 4.59
CA LYS A 182 -22.86 4.47 4.13
C LYS A 182 -23.84 5.57 4.54
N ALA A 183 -23.67 6.15 5.72
CA ALA A 183 -24.52 7.23 6.20
C ALA A 183 -24.27 8.56 5.46
N GLY A 184 -23.14 8.70 4.76
CA GLY A 184 -22.76 9.91 4.03
C GLY A 184 -22.52 11.13 4.93
N ASP A 185 -22.51 10.94 6.26
CA ASP A 185 -22.44 12.04 7.22
C ASP A 185 -21.00 12.42 7.54
N GLN A 186 -20.33 13.09 6.60
CA GLN A 186 -18.98 13.61 6.79
C GLN A 186 -18.89 14.79 7.77
N THR A 187 -19.95 15.07 8.54
CA THR A 187 -19.97 16.15 9.53
C THR A 187 -19.25 15.76 10.82
N ARG A 188 -18.85 16.77 11.61
CA ARG A 188 -18.21 16.59 12.92
C ARG A 188 -19.00 15.66 13.84
N ASP A 189 -20.32 15.73 13.79
CA ASP A 189 -21.20 14.96 14.66
C ASP A 189 -21.29 13.50 14.20
N GLY A 190 -21.17 13.23 12.89
CA GLY A 190 -21.01 11.87 12.36
C GLY A 190 -19.74 11.19 12.87
N PHE A 191 -18.60 11.86 12.79
CA PHE A 191 -17.32 11.34 13.33
C PHE A 191 -17.36 11.10 14.84
N ALA A 192 -17.99 12.00 15.60
CA ALA A 192 -18.13 11.86 17.06
C ALA A 192 -19.07 10.71 17.46
N ARG A 193 -20.16 10.51 16.71
CA ARG A 193 -21.12 9.42 16.96
C ARG A 193 -20.53 8.04 16.72
N HIS A 194 -19.69 7.90 15.69
CA HIS A 194 -19.06 6.63 15.33
C HIS A 194 -17.67 6.42 15.95
N ASN A 195 -17.14 7.41 16.69
CA ASN A 195 -15.82 7.38 17.34
C ASN A 195 -14.69 6.93 16.38
N ILE A 196 -14.68 7.53 15.19
CA ILE A 196 -13.72 7.23 14.12
C ILE A 196 -12.49 8.12 14.29
N ASP A 197 -11.34 7.48 14.47
CA ASP A 197 -10.02 8.08 14.49
C ASP A 197 -9.22 7.64 13.26
N SER A 198 -8.12 8.34 12.91
CA SER A 198 -7.22 7.95 11.80
C SER A 198 -6.73 6.50 11.87
N ASN A 199 -6.62 5.91 13.06
CA ASN A 199 -6.18 4.52 13.25
C ASN A 199 -7.30 3.50 13.07
N ARG A 200 -8.57 3.92 13.10
CA ARG A 200 -9.74 3.05 13.01
C ARG A 200 -10.42 3.11 11.64
N ILE A 201 -9.76 3.74 10.66
CA ILE A 201 -10.20 3.72 9.26
C ILE A 201 -9.85 2.36 8.66
N PHE A 202 -8.55 2.02 8.70
CA PHE A 202 -8.01 0.76 8.18
C PHE A 202 -7.65 -0.20 9.31
N GLU A 203 -8.03 -1.45 9.13
CA GLU A 203 -7.58 -2.61 9.91
C GLU A 203 -6.51 -3.34 9.09
N GLU A 204 -5.31 -3.49 9.66
CA GLU A 204 -4.23 -4.26 9.04
C GLU A 204 -4.44 -5.75 9.34
N VAL A 205 -4.62 -6.55 8.29
CA VAL A 205 -4.86 -7.99 8.42
C VAL A 205 -3.53 -8.74 8.24
N PRO A 206 -3.17 -9.66 9.15
CA PRO A 206 -1.88 -10.35 9.07
C PRO A 206 -1.81 -11.22 7.81
N LEU A 207 -0.73 -11.04 7.06
CA LEU A 207 -0.41 -11.81 5.86
C LEU A 207 0.42 -13.05 6.21
N LYS A 208 0.02 -14.22 5.70
CA LYS A 208 0.80 -15.47 5.78
C LYS A 208 1.04 -16.00 4.38
N VAL A 209 2.30 -16.24 4.04
CA VAL A 209 2.64 -16.89 2.76
C VAL A 209 2.49 -18.40 2.93
N HIS A 210 1.70 -19.02 2.06
CA HIS A 210 1.52 -20.47 2.03
C HIS A 210 1.76 -20.97 0.62
N ASN A 211 2.64 -21.96 0.47
CA ASN A 211 2.93 -22.59 -0.80
C ASN A 211 2.52 -24.07 -0.74
N SER A 212 2.17 -24.64 -1.89
CA SER A 212 1.95 -26.08 -2.00
C SER A 212 3.26 -26.87 -1.85
N ASN A 213 3.14 -28.15 -1.47
CA ASN A 213 4.30 -29.04 -1.32
C ASN A 213 5.13 -29.18 -2.61
N LEU A 214 4.49 -29.08 -3.78
CA LEU A 214 5.18 -29.14 -5.06
C LEU A 214 6.02 -27.88 -5.31
N VAL A 215 5.50 -26.70 -4.96
CA VAL A 215 6.27 -25.45 -5.03
C VAL A 215 7.46 -25.51 -4.07
N HIS A 216 7.29 -26.10 -2.88
CA HIS A 216 8.41 -26.34 -1.97
C HIS A 216 9.49 -27.24 -2.60
N ALA A 217 9.11 -28.35 -3.23
CA ALA A 217 10.06 -29.22 -3.95
C ALA A 217 10.80 -28.48 -5.07
N PHE A 218 10.08 -27.67 -5.86
CA PHE A 218 10.66 -26.83 -6.90
C PHE A 218 11.64 -25.78 -6.36
N LEU A 219 11.33 -25.16 -5.21
CA LEU A 219 12.25 -24.23 -4.55
C LEU A 219 13.52 -24.92 -4.04
N TYR A 220 13.44 -26.19 -3.63
CA TYR A 220 14.62 -26.98 -3.28
C TYR A 220 15.49 -27.28 -4.50
N GLU A 221 14.89 -27.65 -5.63
CA GLU A 221 15.60 -27.89 -6.90
C GLU A 221 16.29 -26.59 -7.39
N LEU A 222 15.59 -25.45 -7.35
CA LEU A 222 16.15 -24.14 -7.70
C LEU A 222 17.30 -23.68 -6.80
N ARG A 223 17.29 -24.14 -5.53
CA ARG A 223 18.39 -23.87 -4.61
C ARG A 223 19.61 -24.72 -4.95
N GLU A 224 19.40 -25.99 -5.31
CA GLU A 224 20.47 -26.90 -5.72
C GLU A 224 21.09 -26.49 -7.05
N SER A 225 20.28 -25.98 -7.99
CA SER A 225 20.77 -25.44 -9.27
C SER A 225 21.60 -24.15 -9.12
N GLY A 226 21.68 -23.58 -7.91
CA GLY A 226 22.44 -22.35 -7.63
C GLY A 226 21.84 -21.10 -8.26
N THR A 227 20.63 -21.18 -8.83
CA THR A 227 19.94 -20.04 -9.47
C THR A 227 19.48 -19.02 -8.43
N VAL A 228 19.21 -19.48 -7.19
CA VAL A 228 18.82 -18.63 -6.07
C VAL A 228 20.02 -18.39 -5.16
N SER A 229 20.81 -17.36 -5.44
CA SER A 229 21.87 -16.90 -4.53
C SER A 229 21.28 -15.94 -3.48
N CYS A 230 21.85 -15.93 -2.27
CA CYS A 230 21.50 -14.92 -1.28
C CYS A 230 22.05 -13.56 -1.75
N GLU A 231 21.18 -12.65 -2.15
CA GLU A 231 21.56 -11.27 -2.49
C GLU A 231 22.04 -10.51 -1.25
N PHE A 232 23.25 -9.96 -1.33
CA PHE A 232 23.82 -9.07 -0.32
C PHE A 232 23.19 -7.66 -0.34
N ASP A 233 22.21 -7.40 -1.21
CA ASP A 233 21.48 -6.13 -1.30
C ASP A 233 20.82 -5.74 0.03
N ARG A 234 20.40 -6.73 0.83
CA ARG A 234 19.91 -6.53 2.20
C ARG A 234 20.93 -5.93 3.16
N LEU A 235 22.23 -6.05 2.85
CA LEU A 235 23.34 -5.50 3.64
C LEU A 235 23.90 -4.22 3.03
N SER A 236 23.36 -3.76 1.90
CA SER A 236 23.80 -2.52 1.28
C SER A 236 23.57 -1.32 2.21
N MET A 237 24.60 -0.48 2.36
CA MET A 237 24.57 0.71 3.23
C MET A 237 24.03 1.95 2.51
N SER A 238 23.90 1.91 1.18
CA SER A 238 23.52 3.06 0.35
C SER A 238 22.00 3.27 0.32
N GLN A 239 21.39 3.71 1.42
CA GLN A 239 19.95 3.99 1.52
C GLN A 239 19.56 5.47 1.33
N HIS A 240 20.52 6.35 1.01
CA HIS A 240 20.32 7.80 1.02
C HIS A 240 19.19 8.30 0.09
N ALA A 241 18.98 7.65 -1.06
CA ALA A 241 17.97 8.08 -2.03
C ALA A 241 16.53 7.86 -1.54
N ILE A 242 16.26 6.76 -0.84
CA ILE A 242 14.92 6.46 -0.30
C ILE A 242 14.63 7.39 0.87
N LEU A 243 15.58 7.55 1.79
CA LEU A 243 15.40 8.43 2.94
C LEU A 243 15.13 9.86 2.47
N ALA A 244 15.85 10.34 1.46
CA ALA A 244 15.59 11.66 0.87
C ALA A 244 14.18 11.75 0.27
N ARG A 245 13.71 10.69 -0.41
CA ARG A 245 12.35 10.64 -0.96
C ARG A 245 11.28 10.60 0.12
N ASP A 246 11.45 9.77 1.15
CA ASP A 246 10.51 9.64 2.26
C ASP A 246 10.48 10.94 3.10
N LEU A 247 11.62 11.62 3.30
CA LEU A 247 11.67 12.93 3.94
C LEU A 247 11.01 14.02 3.09
N LYS A 248 11.17 13.98 1.77
CA LYS A 248 10.46 14.89 0.86
C LYS A 248 8.95 14.67 0.94
N ALA A 249 8.50 13.42 0.88
CA ALA A 249 7.08 13.05 1.02
C ALA A 249 6.53 13.43 2.41
N LEU A 250 7.34 13.33 3.47
CA LEU A 250 6.97 13.81 4.81
C LEU A 250 6.80 15.33 4.82
N GLY A 251 7.71 16.08 4.20
CA GLY A 251 7.61 17.53 4.07
C GLY A 251 6.34 17.97 3.34
N GLU A 252 5.99 17.28 2.25
CA GLU A 252 4.76 17.48 1.50
C GLU A 252 3.51 17.12 2.34
N SER A 253 3.54 16.01 3.09
CA SER A 253 2.45 15.62 4.00
C SER A 253 2.21 16.64 5.11
N VAL A 254 3.30 17.17 5.70
CA VAL A 254 3.22 18.22 6.72
C VAL A 254 2.68 19.52 6.13
N HIS A 255 3.05 19.85 4.89
CA HIS A 255 2.49 20.99 4.18
C HIS A 255 0.97 20.82 3.93
N GLY A 256 0.55 19.64 3.46
CA GLY A 256 -0.86 19.31 3.28
C GLY A 256 -1.65 19.39 4.60
N TYR A 257 -1.07 18.90 5.70
CA TYR A 257 -1.68 19.03 7.02
C TYR A 257 -1.82 20.49 7.47
N ALA A 258 -0.77 21.31 7.25
CA ALA A 258 -0.81 22.73 7.57
C ALA A 258 -1.86 23.49 6.73
N GLN A 259 -2.04 23.10 5.46
CA GLN A 259 -3.09 23.64 4.59
C GLN A 259 -4.48 23.30 5.12
N GLU A 260 -4.74 22.04 5.49
CA GLU A 260 -6.01 21.63 6.11
C GLU A 260 -6.27 22.34 7.45
N GLN A 261 -5.23 22.50 8.26
CA GLN A 261 -5.32 23.25 9.51
C GLN A 261 -5.68 24.73 9.26
N SER A 262 -5.08 25.35 8.24
CA SER A 262 -5.38 26.73 7.84
C SER A 262 -6.83 26.87 7.35
N ARG A 263 -7.31 25.93 6.52
CA ARG A 263 -8.72 25.86 6.07
C ARG A 263 -9.67 25.76 7.27
N TYR A 264 -9.35 24.92 8.25
CA TYR A 264 -10.15 24.77 9.47
C TYR A 264 -10.15 26.04 10.33
N GLN A 265 -9.00 26.69 10.50
CA GLN A 265 -8.92 27.97 11.24
C GLN A 265 -9.73 29.07 10.57
N PHE A 266 -9.69 29.15 9.23
CA PHE A 266 -10.50 30.08 8.46
C PHE A 266 -12.00 29.84 8.65
N TYR A 267 -12.42 28.56 8.58
CA TYR A 267 -13.78 28.15 8.88
C TYR A 267 -14.22 28.56 10.30
N GLN A 268 -13.40 28.28 11.31
CA GLN A 268 -13.70 28.63 12.70
C GLN A 268 -13.84 30.15 12.89
N ARG A 269 -12.97 30.93 12.26
CA ARG A 269 -13.02 32.41 12.32
C ARG A 269 -14.29 32.96 11.66
N ASN A 270 -14.70 32.38 10.53
CA ASN A 270 -15.94 32.77 9.84
C ASN A 270 -17.18 32.39 10.64
N LEU A 271 -17.21 31.21 11.24
CA LEU A 271 -18.29 30.76 12.11
C LEU A 271 -18.42 31.64 13.36
N ALA A 272 -17.30 32.05 13.97
CA ALA A 272 -17.32 33.00 15.09
C ALA A 272 -17.86 34.38 14.69
N ARG A 273 -17.46 34.91 13.53
CA ARG A 273 -17.99 36.18 12.99
C ARG A 273 -19.49 36.12 12.71
N GLN A 274 -19.96 35.00 12.16
CA GLN A 274 -21.39 34.82 11.87
C GLN A 274 -22.26 34.66 13.12
N LYS A 275 -21.75 33.97 14.16
CA LYS A 275 -22.43 33.91 15.47
C LYS A 275 -22.65 35.29 16.08
N ILE A 276 -21.74 36.23 15.82
CA ILE A 276 -21.85 37.63 16.25
C ILE A 276 -22.80 38.42 15.33
N ALA A 277 -22.78 38.16 14.02
CA ALA A 277 -23.57 38.90 13.03
C ALA A 277 -25.05 38.48 12.93
N GLY A 278 -25.47 37.38 13.55
CA GLY A 278 -26.88 37.02 13.76
C GLY A 278 -27.69 36.57 12.53
N SER A 279 -27.22 36.79 11.29
CA SER A 279 -27.90 36.32 10.08
C SER A 279 -26.92 36.10 8.92
N GLY A 280 -26.73 34.84 8.53
CA GLY A 280 -25.95 34.43 7.36
C GLY A 280 -26.02 32.92 7.17
N ALA A 281 -25.92 32.44 5.92
CA ALA A 281 -25.86 31.00 5.62
C ALA A 281 -24.65 30.38 6.33
N VAL A 282 -24.88 29.24 7.01
CA VAL A 282 -23.83 28.50 7.72
C VAL A 282 -22.81 28.03 6.69
N PRO A 283 -21.52 28.41 6.82
CA PRO A 283 -20.50 27.97 5.90
C PRO A 283 -20.41 26.45 5.96
N THR A 284 -20.24 25.81 4.80
CA THR A 284 -20.02 24.38 4.72
C THR A 284 -18.73 24.04 5.46
N ALA A 285 -18.79 23.06 6.36
CA ALA A 285 -17.63 22.62 7.10
C ALA A 285 -16.64 21.94 6.15
N PRO A 286 -15.32 22.16 6.29
CA PRO A 286 -14.35 21.37 5.56
C PRO A 286 -14.47 19.89 5.98
N SER A 287 -14.35 19.01 5.00
CA SER A 287 -14.26 17.56 5.19
C SER A 287 -13.18 17.25 6.23
N ARG A 288 -13.54 16.52 7.29
CA ARG A 288 -12.56 16.03 8.27
C ARG A 288 -11.89 14.75 7.83
N LEU A 289 -12.46 14.05 6.86
CA LEU A 289 -11.89 12.82 6.32
C LEU A 289 -10.50 13.10 5.75
N ASP A 290 -10.37 14.15 4.94
CA ASP A 290 -9.09 14.50 4.31
C ASP A 290 -8.01 14.80 5.36
N ALA A 291 -8.35 15.52 6.42
CA ALA A 291 -7.43 15.76 7.54
C ALA A 291 -7.02 14.46 8.25
N PHE A 292 -7.95 13.51 8.44
CA PHE A 292 -7.63 12.21 9.03
C PHE A 292 -6.79 11.33 8.10
N LEU A 293 -7.00 11.41 6.79
CA LEU A 293 -6.20 10.70 5.78
C LEU A 293 -4.79 11.27 5.71
N VAL A 294 -4.61 12.59 5.70
CA VAL A 294 -3.28 13.22 5.77
C VAL A 294 -2.58 12.88 7.09
N THR A 295 -3.32 12.78 8.20
CA THR A 295 -2.74 12.33 9.47
C THR A 295 -2.32 10.85 9.42
N HIS A 296 -3.09 10.02 8.72
CA HIS A 296 -2.75 8.61 8.50
C HIS A 296 -1.50 8.47 7.62
N THR A 297 -1.41 9.19 6.50
CA THR A 297 -0.23 9.20 5.63
C THR A 297 1.02 9.65 6.36
N LEU A 298 0.93 10.75 7.13
CA LEU A 298 2.03 11.24 7.94
C LEU A 298 2.54 10.17 8.91
N ARG A 299 1.62 9.46 9.58
CA ARG A 299 1.99 8.36 10.49
C ARG A 299 2.66 7.20 9.73
N GLN A 300 2.15 6.81 8.56
CA GLN A 300 2.76 5.76 7.75
C GLN A 300 4.19 6.14 7.36
N ILE A 301 4.43 7.37 6.90
CA ILE A 301 5.78 7.84 6.54
C ILE A 301 6.69 7.88 7.77
N CYS A 302 6.20 8.35 8.92
CA CYS A 302 7.00 8.33 10.15
C CYS A 302 7.41 6.91 10.57
N ASN A 303 6.47 5.95 10.54
CA ASN A 303 6.78 4.55 10.83
C ASN A 303 7.81 3.99 9.83
N GLN A 304 7.62 4.30 8.56
CA GLN A 304 8.52 3.90 7.48
C GLN A 304 9.95 4.45 7.65
N VAL A 305 10.10 5.72 8.04
CA VAL A 305 11.40 6.34 8.33
C VAL A 305 12.04 5.71 9.56
N ASN A 306 11.25 5.41 10.60
CA ASN A 306 11.75 4.72 11.79
C ASN A 306 12.23 3.28 11.48
N ASP A 307 11.49 2.53 10.67
CA ASP A 307 11.87 1.18 10.24
C ASP A 307 13.17 1.22 9.40
N LEU A 308 13.28 2.19 8.49
CA LEU A 308 14.48 2.39 7.69
C LEU A 308 15.67 2.72 8.58
N ALA A 309 15.52 3.64 9.54
CA ALA A 309 16.56 4.00 10.49
C ALA A 309 16.99 2.79 11.35
N ALA A 310 16.04 2.01 11.87
CA ALA A 310 16.33 0.80 12.66
C ALA A 310 17.14 -0.23 11.86
N THR A 311 16.77 -0.46 10.59
CA THR A 311 17.52 -1.38 9.73
C THR A 311 18.91 -0.84 9.37
N ALA A 312 19.04 0.47 9.12
CA ALA A 312 20.32 1.12 8.84
C ALA A 312 21.27 1.03 10.03
N TYR A 313 20.81 1.33 11.24
CA TYR A 313 21.61 1.17 12.46
C TYR A 313 22.07 -0.28 12.66
N THR A 314 21.18 -1.24 12.43
CA THR A 314 21.52 -2.67 12.53
C THR A 314 22.66 -3.03 11.56
N ARG A 315 22.61 -2.55 10.31
CA ARG A 315 23.69 -2.77 9.33
C ARG A 315 24.99 -2.08 9.74
N MET A 316 24.93 -0.86 10.29
CA MET A 316 26.11 -0.14 10.80
C MET A 316 26.79 -0.91 11.93
N TYR A 317 26.03 -1.39 12.91
CA TYR A 317 26.61 -2.16 14.03
C TYR A 317 27.21 -3.49 13.57
N VAL A 318 26.57 -4.17 12.62
CA VAL A 318 27.14 -5.39 12.01
C VAL A 318 28.45 -5.06 11.29
N ALA A 319 28.48 -4.00 10.48
CA ALA A 319 29.69 -3.58 9.78
C ALA A 319 30.83 -3.16 10.72
N GLU A 320 30.51 -2.47 11.81
CA GLU A 320 31.47 -2.13 12.87
C GLU A 320 32.05 -3.39 13.52
N SER A 321 31.20 -4.35 13.88
CA SER A 321 31.65 -5.61 14.47
C SER A 321 32.54 -6.43 13.52
N LEU A 322 32.24 -6.41 12.22
CA LEU A 322 33.03 -7.08 11.19
C LEU A 322 34.40 -6.39 11.01
N SER A 323 34.41 -5.06 11.00
CA SER A 323 35.63 -4.27 10.92
C SER A 323 36.51 -4.49 12.16
N ALA A 324 35.92 -4.47 13.36
CA ALA A 324 36.64 -4.72 14.61
C ALA A 324 37.23 -6.13 14.68
N ALA A 325 36.52 -7.13 14.15
CA ALA A 325 37.03 -8.50 14.05
C ALA A 325 38.26 -8.59 13.14
N HIS A 326 38.25 -7.91 11.99
CA HIS A 326 39.40 -7.87 11.08
C HIS A 326 40.62 -7.16 11.69
N HIS A 327 40.43 -6.17 12.56
CA HIS A 327 41.54 -5.49 13.24
C HIS A 327 42.14 -6.31 14.40
N ASN A 328 41.43 -7.33 14.89
CA ASN A 328 41.85 -8.18 16.00
C ASN A 328 42.38 -9.55 15.57
N GLU A 329 42.48 -9.87 14.27
CA GLU A 329 43.24 -11.03 13.81
C GLU A 329 44.74 -10.76 13.98
N PRO A 330 45.47 -11.53 14.81
CA PRO A 330 46.92 -11.42 14.86
C PRO A 330 47.52 -11.95 13.56
N GLU A 331 48.42 -11.17 12.94
CA GLU A 331 49.34 -11.64 11.89
C GLU A 331 50.19 -12.82 12.42
N HIS A 332 49.65 -14.02 12.44
CA HIS A 332 50.39 -15.24 12.73
C HIS A 332 50.24 -16.18 11.53
N ILE A 333 51.19 -16.04 10.61
CA ILE A 333 51.97 -17.08 9.89
C ILE A 333 52.63 -16.38 8.68
N ALA A 334 53.71 -15.63 8.97
CA ALA A 334 54.68 -15.20 7.96
C ALA A 334 56.07 -15.50 8.53
N GLY A 335 56.43 -16.78 8.57
CA GLY A 335 57.70 -17.20 9.16
C GLY A 335 57.88 -18.71 9.23
N ALA A 336 57.77 -19.41 8.11
CA ALA A 336 58.35 -20.74 7.97
C ALA A 336 59.43 -20.68 6.88
N PRO A 337 60.72 -20.91 7.21
CA PRO A 337 61.79 -20.88 6.22
C PRO A 337 61.68 -22.10 5.30
N SER A 338 61.65 -21.84 4.00
CA SER A 338 61.79 -22.85 2.95
C SER A 338 63.20 -23.42 3.00
N SER A 339 63.34 -24.66 3.50
CA SER A 339 64.60 -25.38 3.46
C SER A 339 64.43 -26.78 2.89
N VAL A 340 65.17 -27.00 1.79
CA VAL A 340 65.82 -28.24 1.35
C VAL A 340 65.03 -29.21 0.43
N HIS A 341 65.52 -29.24 -0.82
CA HIS A 341 65.76 -30.39 -1.71
C HIS A 341 65.38 -31.81 -1.23
N ALA A 342 64.78 -32.59 -2.14
CA ALA A 342 65.45 -33.77 -2.70
C ALA A 342 64.70 -34.31 -3.93
N SER A 343 65.47 -34.50 -5.01
CA SER A 343 65.12 -35.19 -6.24
C SER A 343 64.74 -36.66 -6.01
N LYS A 344 63.71 -37.15 -6.70
CA LYS A 344 63.81 -38.09 -7.83
C LYS A 344 62.44 -38.49 -8.35
#